data_AF-A0A7S2WFR4-F1
#
_entry.id   AF-A0A7S2WFR4-F1
#
_cell.length_a   1.000
_cell.length_b   1.000
_cell.length_c   1.000
_cell.angle_alpha   90.00
_cell.angle_beta   90.00
_cell.angle_gamma   90.00
#
_symmetry.space_group_name_H-M   'P 1'
#
loop_
_entity.id
_entity.type
_entity.pdbx_description
1 polymer ?
#
loop_
_entity_poly.entity_id
_entity_poly.type
_entity_poly.pdbx_seq_one_letter_code
_entity_poly.pdbx_strand_id
1 'polypeptide(L)'
;RNETSLYYLLSNNYINSVISFEFNLADEELVAQMVSFLKVLSLRLNDRTVHFFLDEASKSFPLFDCALALIAHRDNMVRTSALTIVLNLFRVEDAGCREYLCQ
;
A
#
# COMPACT_ATOMS: atom_id res chain seq x y z
N ARG A 1 -15.53 2.34 -17.77
CA ARG A 1 -16.41 1.34 -17.11
C ARG A 1 -15.79 0.69 -15.85
N ASN A 2 -14.46 0.70 -15.65
CA ASN A 2 -13.79 0.09 -14.47
C ASN A 2 -13.57 1.04 -13.27
N GLU A 3 -13.53 2.36 -13.46
CA GLU A 3 -13.18 3.29 -12.37
C GLU A 3 -14.19 3.29 -11.23
N THR A 4 -15.49 3.20 -11.54
CA THR A 4 -16.54 3.18 -10.53
C THR A 4 -16.48 1.93 -9.65
N SER A 5 -16.22 0.76 -10.24
CA SER A 5 -16.09 -0.48 -9.47
C SER A 5 -14.83 -0.48 -8.59
N LEU A 6 -13.72 0.05 -9.10
CA LEU A 6 -12.49 0.21 -8.31
C LEU A 6 -12.72 1.17 -7.15
N TYR A 7 -13.36 2.31 -7.40
CA TYR A 7 -13.69 3.30 -6.37
C TYR A 7 -14.50 2.66 -5.23
N TYR A 8 -15.56 1.91 -5.55
CA TYR A 8 -16.37 1.22 -4.53
C TYR A 8 -15.61 0.15 -3.75
N LEU A 9 -14.68 -0.56 -4.41
CA LEU A 9 -13.85 -1.56 -3.74
C LEU A 9 -12.93 -0.89 -2.71
N LEU A 10 -12.33 0.24 -3.07
CA LEU A 10 -11.41 0.98 -2.21
C LEU A 10 -12.14 1.71 -1.08
N SER A 11 -13.32 2.28 -1.35
CA SER A 11 -14.06 3.12 -0.39
C SER A 11 -14.64 2.36 0.80
N ASN A 12 -14.76 1.02 0.75
CA ASN A 12 -15.40 0.22 1.79
C ASN A 12 -14.44 -0.28 2.89
N ASN A 13 -13.20 0.23 2.94
CA ASN A 13 -12.17 -0.08 3.94
C ASN A 13 -11.76 -1.58 4.07
N TYR A 14 -12.41 -2.47 3.32
CA TYR A 14 -12.11 -3.91 3.31
C TYR A 14 -10.68 -4.19 2.85
N ILE A 15 -10.20 -3.43 1.86
CA ILE A 15 -8.83 -3.56 1.36
C ILE A 15 -7.82 -3.21 2.45
N ASN A 16 -8.05 -2.14 3.23
CA ASN A 16 -7.17 -1.82 4.36
C ASN A 16 -7.21 -2.89 5.45
N SER A 17 -8.36 -3.51 5.68
CA SER A 17 -8.49 -4.64 6.62
C SER A 17 -7.68 -5.85 6.15
N VAL A 18 -7.67 -6.13 4.84
CA VAL A 18 -6.83 -7.17 4.25
C VAL A 18 -5.35 -6.83 4.39
N ILE A 19 -4.93 -5.59 4.12
CA ILE A 19 -3.53 -5.17 4.20
C ILE A 19 -3.03 -5.20 5.66
N SER A 20 -3.83 -4.69 6.59
CA SER A 20 -3.48 -4.57 8.01
C SER A 20 -3.52 -5.89 8.77
N PHE A 21 -3.92 -6.98 8.13
CA PHE A 21 -3.93 -8.30 8.75
C PHE A 21 -2.48 -8.74 9.05
N GLU A 22 -2.26 -9.32 10.23
CA GLU A 22 -0.94 -9.79 10.65
C GLU A 22 -0.54 -11.05 9.86
N PHE A 23 0.02 -10.86 8.67
CA PHE A 23 0.53 -11.97 7.87
C PHE A 23 1.82 -12.54 8.45
N ASN A 24 1.96 -13.86 8.34
CA ASN A 24 3.21 -14.53 8.66
C ASN A 24 4.28 -14.17 7.61
N LEU A 25 5.12 -13.17 7.92
CA LEU A 25 6.22 -12.72 7.06
C LEU A 25 7.35 -13.75 6.92
N ALA A 26 7.28 -14.91 7.59
CA ALA A 26 8.22 -16.01 7.39
C ALA A 26 7.85 -16.92 6.20
N ASP A 27 6.60 -16.87 5.73
CA ASP A 27 6.12 -17.62 4.58
C ASP A 27 6.42 -16.86 3.28
N GLU A 28 7.41 -17.33 2.52
CA GLU A 28 7.87 -16.65 1.30
C GLU A 28 6.80 -16.61 0.20
N GLU A 29 5.95 -17.63 0.10
CA GLU A 29 4.89 -17.68 -0.90
C GLU A 29 3.83 -16.63 -0.59
N LEU A 30 3.41 -16.56 0.68
CA LEU A 30 2.48 -15.55 1.16
C LEU A 30 3.03 -14.13 0.95
N VAL A 31 4.30 -13.91 1.29
CA VAL A 31 4.97 -12.61 1.09
C VAL A 31 5.01 -12.24 -0.40
N ALA A 32 5.31 -13.19 -1.30
CA ALA A 32 5.33 -12.93 -2.74
C ALA A 32 3.95 -12.51 -3.27
N GLN A 33 2.88 -13.17 -2.80
CA GLN A 33 1.50 -12.78 -3.14
C GLN A 33 1.15 -11.41 -2.57
N MET A 34 1.52 -11.15 -1.32
CA MET A 34 1.28 -9.85 -0.67
C MET A 34 1.97 -8.72 -1.43
N VAL A 35 3.26 -8.84 -1.71
CA VAL A 35 4.02 -7.86 -2.48
C VAL A 35 3.40 -7.61 -3.85
N SER A 36 2.96 -8.68 -4.54
CA SER A 36 2.30 -8.55 -5.83
C SER A 36 0.98 -7.78 -5.73
N PHE A 37 0.19 -8.07 -4.69
CA PHE A 37 -1.05 -7.37 -4.38
C PHE A 37 -0.81 -5.88 -4.08
N LEU A 38 0.10 -5.56 -3.16
CA LEU A 38 0.46 -4.18 -2.81
C LEU A 38 0.97 -3.41 -4.04
N LYS A 39 1.75 -4.07 -4.90
CA LYS A 39 2.24 -3.48 -6.16
C LYS A 39 1.10 -3.10 -7.10
N VAL A 40 0.11 -3.98 -7.28
CA VAL A 40 -1.08 -3.67 -8.09
C VAL A 40 -1.84 -2.48 -7.53
N LEU A 41 -2.04 -2.40 -6.21
CA LEU A 41 -2.70 -1.27 -5.57
C LEU A 41 -1.92 0.04 -5.78
N SER A 42 -0.60 0.02 -5.51
CA SER A 42 0.26 1.20 -5.65
C SER A 42 0.26 1.80 -7.06
N LEU A 43 0.12 0.97 -8.10
CA LEU A 43 0.07 1.41 -9.49
C LEU A 43 -1.28 2.04 -9.87
N ARG A 44 -2.33 1.81 -9.09
CA ARG A 44 -3.69 2.31 -9.33
C ARG A 44 -4.04 3.54 -8.49
N LEU A 45 -3.15 3.93 -7.57
CA LEU A 45 -3.34 5.11 -6.74
C LEU A 45 -3.18 6.41 -7.52
N ASN A 46 -4.02 7.37 -7.16
CA ASN A 46 -3.96 8.76 -7.59
C ASN A 46 -4.46 9.66 -6.44
N ASP A 47 -4.42 10.97 -6.68
CA ASP A 47 -4.94 12.03 -5.80
C ASP A 47 -6.35 11.75 -5.28
N ARG A 48 -7.21 11.10 -6.07
CA ARG A 48 -8.60 10.81 -5.72
C ARG A 48 -8.82 9.48 -5.00
N THR A 49 -7.83 8.61 -4.91
CA THR A 49 -7.99 7.27 -4.31
C THR A 49 -7.07 7.02 -3.13
N VAL A 50 -6.01 7.83 -2.98
CA VAL A 50 -5.04 7.70 -1.87
C VAL A 50 -5.68 7.91 -0.50
N HIS A 51 -6.66 8.81 -0.39
CA HIS A 51 -7.40 9.05 0.85
C HIS A 51 -8.21 7.83 1.33
N PHE A 52 -8.42 6.81 0.49
CA PHE A 52 -9.02 5.56 0.96
C PHE A 52 -8.07 4.69 1.75
N PHE A 53 -6.76 4.90 1.63
CA PHE A 53 -5.73 4.14 2.32
C PHE A 53 -5.06 4.94 3.43
N LEU A 54 -5.17 6.27 3.39
CA LEU A 54 -4.67 7.17 4.41
C LEU A 54 -5.80 7.57 5.36
N ASP A 55 -5.63 7.22 6.63
CA ASP A 55 -6.44 7.77 7.71
C ASP A 55 -5.63 8.83 8.46
N GLU A 56 -5.94 10.09 8.19
CA GLU A 56 -5.28 11.24 8.81
C GLU A 56 -5.52 11.33 10.32
N ALA A 57 -6.68 10.84 10.81
CA ALA A 57 -7.04 10.94 12.22
C ALA A 57 -6.28 9.92 13.07
N SER A 58 -6.13 8.70 12.57
CA SER A 58 -5.35 7.65 13.25
C SER A 58 -3.87 7.64 12.87
N LYS A 59 -3.46 8.50 11.92
CA LYS A 59 -2.13 8.46 11.29
C LYS A 59 -1.77 7.04 10.87
N SER A 60 -2.67 6.43 10.09
CA SER A 60 -2.49 5.08 9.58
C SER A 60 -2.45 5.10 8.08
N PHE A 61 -1.46 4.43 7.50
CA PHE A 61 -1.39 4.22 6.07
C PHE A 61 -0.94 2.78 5.79
N PRO A 62 -1.86 1.79 5.91
CA PRO A 62 -1.50 0.37 5.92
C PRO A 62 -0.68 -0.07 4.71
N LEU A 63 -0.97 0.49 3.52
CA LEU A 63 -0.22 0.19 2.31
C LEU A 63 1.24 0.65 2.40
N PHE A 64 1.50 1.84 2.96
CA PHE A 64 2.85 2.34 3.19
C PHE A 64 3.54 1.56 4.31
N ASP A 65 2.86 1.35 5.44
CA ASP A 65 3.41 0.69 6.62
C ASP A 65 3.82 -0.76 6.29
N CYS A 66 2.99 -1.50 5.56
CA CYS A 66 3.34 -2.84 5.08
C CYS A 66 4.50 -2.83 4.08
N ALA A 67 4.53 -1.87 3.14
CA ALA A 67 5.66 -1.75 2.22
C ALA A 67 6.96 -1.44 2.97
N LEU A 68 6.90 -0.59 3.99
CA LEU A 68 8.03 -0.24 4.84
C LEU A 68 8.53 -1.46 5.64
N ALA A 69 7.64 -2.28 6.20
CA ALA A 69 8.01 -3.51 6.88
C ALA A 69 8.79 -4.50 5.97
N LEU A 70 8.52 -4.46 4.65
CA LEU A 70 9.11 -5.38 3.66
C LEU A 70 10.47 -4.90 3.10
N ILE A 71 10.92 -3.67 3.37
CA ILE A 71 12.21 -3.16 2.82
C ILE A 71 13.44 -3.87 3.40
N ALA A 72 13.28 -4.46 4.58
CA ALA A 72 14.32 -5.22 5.30
C ALA A 72 14.19 -6.74 5.11
N HIS A 73 13.31 -7.19 4.20
CA HIS A 73 13.10 -8.62 3.96
C HIS A 73 14.37 -9.31 3.42
N ARG A 74 14.58 -10.59 3.74
CA ARG A 74 15.79 -11.33 3.31
C ARG A 74 15.93 -11.45 1.80
N ASP A 75 14.81 -11.54 1.09
CA ASP A 75 14.75 -11.67 -0.36
C ASP A 75 14.93 -10.31 -1.06
N ASN A 76 15.89 -10.23 -1.98
CA ASN A 76 16.22 -9.00 -2.69
C ASN A 76 15.12 -8.52 -3.66
N MET A 77 14.37 -9.44 -4.27
CA MET A 77 13.26 -9.13 -5.17
C MET A 77 12.07 -8.57 -4.39
N VAL A 78 11.79 -9.10 -3.19
CA VAL A 78 10.81 -8.54 -2.26
C VAL A 78 11.19 -7.11 -1.88
N ARG A 79 12.43 -6.88 -1.47
CA ARG A 79 12.94 -5.54 -1.13
C ARG A 79 12.82 -4.56 -2.30
N THR A 80 13.22 -4.98 -3.50
CA THR A 80 13.13 -4.15 -4.71
C THR A 80 11.68 -3.78 -5.03
N SER A 81 10.76 -4.72 -4.86
CA SER A 81 9.33 -4.50 -5.08
C SER A 81 8.72 -3.59 -4.02
N ALA A 82 9.09 -3.77 -2.75
CA ALA A 82 8.69 -2.89 -1.65
C ALA A 82 9.15 -1.44 -1.88
N LEU A 83 10.40 -1.24 -2.28
CA LEU A 83 10.92 0.08 -2.67
C LEU A 83 10.16 0.68 -3.86
N THR A 84 9.82 -0.14 -4.85
CA THR A 84 8.99 0.31 -5.99
C THR A 84 7.60 0.76 -5.52
N ILE A 85 6.98 0.04 -4.59
CA ILE A 85 5.69 0.42 -4.00
C ILE A 85 5.83 1.77 -3.29
N VAL A 86 6.82 1.93 -2.42
CA VAL A 86 7.09 3.20 -1.73
C VAL A 86 7.25 4.35 -2.73
N LEU A 87 8.06 4.17 -3.77
CA LEU A 87 8.25 5.17 -4.82
C LEU A 87 6.95 5.52 -5.57
N ASN A 88 6.08 4.54 -5.82
CA ASN A 88 4.77 4.79 -6.42
C ASN A 88 3.89 5.66 -5.51
N LEU A 89 3.96 5.47 -4.19
CA LEU A 89 3.23 6.30 -3.22
C LEU A 89 3.77 7.74 -3.22
N PHE A 90 5.09 7.93 -3.23
CA PHE A 90 5.71 9.27 -3.35
C PHE A 90 5.36 10.01 -4.65
N ARG A 91 5.00 9.27 -5.70
CA ARG A 91 4.56 9.86 -6.97
C ARG A 91 3.16 10.47 -6.89
N VAL A 92 2.34 10.11 -5.91
CA VAL A 92 0.99 10.65 -5.78
C VAL A 92 1.05 12.13 -5.39
N GLU A 93 0.39 12.98 -6.15
CA GLU A 93 0.32 14.44 -5.93
C GLU A 93 -0.80 14.79 -4.95
N ASP A 94 -0.70 14.28 -3.72
CA ASP A 94 -1.64 14.58 -2.64
C ASP A 94 -0.89 15.15 -1.42
N ALA A 95 -1.45 16.18 -0.79
CA ALA A 95 -0.80 16.90 0.29
C ALA A 95 -0.75 16.08 1.59
N GLY A 96 -1.86 15.44 1.96
CA GLY A 96 -1.94 14.62 3.17
C GLY A 96 -1.04 13.38 3.08
N CYS A 97 -1.03 12.73 1.91
CA CYS A 97 -0.11 11.63 1.61
C CYS A 97 1.36 12.07 1.76
N ARG A 98 1.76 13.20 1.16
CA ARG A 98 3.14 13.69 1.25
C ARG A 98 3.55 14.08 2.66
N GLU A 99 2.63 14.68 3.41
CA GLU A 99 2.88 15.02 4.81
C GLU A 99 3.10 13.76 5.65
N TYR A 100 2.30 12.70 5.44
CA TYR A 100 2.48 11.42 6.12
C TYR A 100 3.80 10.74 5.76
N LEU A 101 4.15 10.69 4.47
CA LEU A 101 5.35 10.01 3.98
C LEU A 101 6.68 10.66 4.41
N CYS A 102 6.65 11.94 4.79
CA CYS A 102 7.83 12.72 5.19
C CYS A 102 7.97 12.90 6.72
N GLN A 103 7.06 12.33 7.52
CA GLN A 103 7.17 12.29 9.00
C GLN A 103 8.19 11.25 9.46
#